data_AF-A0A929TWZ9-F1
#
_entry.id   AF-A0A929TWZ9-F1
#
_cell.length_a   1.000
_cell.length_b   1.000
_cell.length_c   1.000
_cell.angle_alpha   90.00
_cell.angle_beta   90.00
_cell.angle_gamma   90.00
#
_symmetry.space_group_name_H-M   'P 1'
#
loop_
_entity.id
_entity.type
_entity.pdbx_description
1 polymer ?
#
loop_
_entity_poly.entity_id
_entity_poly.type
_entity_poly.pdbx_seq_one_letter_code
_entity_poly.pdbx_strand_id
1 'polypeptide(L)' 'MWKYDSPIGPIYIAMLNTGRYGIIFNDNVFGSWHSPQSAADDVYCHVTGCYEWDSLDGTLDDVPNDINEWDFVQSF' A
#
# COMPACT_ATOMS: atom_id res chain seq x y z
N MET A 1 -0.93 -7.52 9.06
CA MET A 1 -0.82 -6.36 8.13
C MET A 1 0.26 -6.69 7.11
N TRP A 2 0.29 -6.01 5.98
CA TRP A 2 1.37 -6.16 5.00
C TRP A 2 2.20 -4.90 4.99
N LYS A 3 3.50 -5.04 4.74
CA LYS A 3 4.46 -3.96 4.65
C LYS A 3 5.25 -4.08 3.37
N TYR A 4 5.45 -2.94 2.72
CA TYR A 4 6.36 -2.76 1.62
C TYR A 4 7.33 -1.63 1.96
N ASP A 5 8.63 -1.94 1.99
CA ASP A 5 9.67 -0.94 2.15
C ASP A 5 9.93 -0.25 0.80
N SER A 6 9.23 0.88 0.60
CA SER A 6 9.30 1.65 -0.63
C SER A 6 10.36 2.78 -0.55
N PRO A 7 10.76 3.39 -1.69
CA PRO A 7 11.67 4.53 -1.71
C PRO A 7 11.24 5.77 -0.90
N ILE A 8 9.95 5.94 -0.65
CA ILE A 8 9.41 7.06 0.16
C ILE A 8 9.28 6.70 1.65
N GLY A 9 9.57 5.45 2.02
CA GLY A 9 9.38 4.89 3.36
C GLY A 9 8.42 3.70 3.36
N PRO A 10 8.16 3.11 4.54
CA PRO A 10 7.33 1.92 4.64
C PRO A 10 5.86 2.25 4.37
N ILE A 11 5.29 1.57 3.39
CA ILE A 11 3.85 1.57 3.09
C ILE A 11 3.25 0.33 3.73
N TYR A 12 2.09 0.48 4.37
CA TYR A 12 1.37 -0.64 4.95
C TYR A 12 0.00 -0.81 4.34
N ILE A 13 -0.46 -2.06 4.23
CA ILE A 13 -1.86 -2.39 3.97
C ILE A 13 -2.40 -3.07 5.22
N ALA A 14 -3.48 -2.53 5.79
CA ALA A 14 -4.09 -3.05 7.01
C ALA A 14 -5.61 -2.99 6.95
N MET A 15 -6.26 -3.93 7.65
CA MET A 15 -7.71 -3.89 7.85
C MET A 15 -8.05 -2.77 8.84
N LEU A 16 -8.97 -1.90 8.44
CA LEU A 16 -9.52 -0.81 9.22
C LEU A 16 -10.69 -1.31 10.08
N ASN A 17 -11.09 -0.52 11.08
CA ASN A 17 -12.24 -0.80 11.94
C ASN A 17 -13.58 -0.90 11.17
N THR A 18 -13.60 -0.49 9.90
CA THR A 18 -14.74 -0.60 8.99
C THR A 18 -14.85 -1.98 8.31
N GLY A 19 -13.88 -2.88 8.51
CA GLY A 19 -13.77 -4.15 7.80
C GLY A 19 -13.26 -4.02 6.35
N ARG A 20 -12.79 -2.82 5.97
CA ARG A 20 -12.15 -2.52 4.69
C ARG A 20 -10.64 -2.44 4.88
N TYR A 21 -9.87 -2.52 3.80
CA TYR A 21 -8.42 -2.33 3.83
C TYR A 21 -8.08 -0.87 3.51
N GLY A 22 -7.09 -0.31 4.18
CA GLY A 22 -6.52 1.00 3.89
C GLY A 22 -5.02 0.90 3.64
N ILE A 23 -4.49 1.83 2.85
CA ILE A 23 -3.06 2.05 2.67
C ILE A 23 -2.62 3.06 3.74
N ILE A 24 -1.58 2.75 4.49
CA ILE A 24 -1.07 3.58 5.58
C ILE A 24 0.34 4.02 5.22
N PHE A 25 0.56 5.34 5.20
CA PHE A 25 1.87 5.95 4.97
C PHE A 25 1.96 7.24 5.79
N ASN A 26 3.07 7.44 6.52
CA ASN A 26 3.29 8.59 7.40
C ASN A 26 2.07 8.94 8.29
N ASP A 27 1.55 7.94 9.01
CA ASP A 27 0.37 8.03 9.88
C ASP A 27 -0.96 8.44 9.20
N ASN A 28 -0.96 8.61 7.87
CA ASN A 28 -2.16 8.88 7.09
C ASN A 28 -2.74 7.59 6.53
N VAL A 29 -4.08 7.53 6.45
CA VAL A 29 -4.81 6.43 5.81
C VAL A 29 -5.37 6.92 4.49
N PHE A 30 -5.04 6.22 3.41
CA PHE A 30 -5.52 6.48 2.06
C PHE A 30 -6.49 5.39 1.64
N GLY A 31 -7.53 5.80 0.91
CA GLY A 31 -8.53 4.93 0.28
C GLY A 31 -9.26 3.94 1.21
N SER A 32 -9.99 3.01 0.57
CA SER A 32 -10.78 1.98 1.26
C SER A 32 -11.14 0.86 0.30
N TRP A 33 -10.45 -0.28 0.41
CA TRP A 33 -10.58 -1.42 -0.49
C TRP A 33 -11.29 -2.59 0.16
N HIS A 34 -11.88 -3.46 -0.68
CA HIS A 34 -12.60 -4.65 -0.22
C HIS A 34 -11.66 -5.83 0.06
N SER A 35 -10.42 -5.77 -0.43
CA SER A 35 -9.38 -6.78 -0.29
C SER A 35 -8.01 -6.09 -0.19
N PRO A 36 -7.00 -6.74 0.43
CA PRO A 36 -5.63 -6.21 0.43
C PRO A 36 -5.00 -6.27 -0.97
N GLN A 37 -5.40 -7.23 -1.82
CA GLN A 37 -4.96 -7.32 -3.22
C GLN A 37 -5.31 -6.04 -3.99
N SER A 38 -6.57 -5.57 -3.91
CA SER A 38 -6.95 -4.35 -4.62
C SER A 38 -6.25 -3.09 -4.11
N ALA A 39 -5.79 -3.07 -2.85
CA ALA A 39 -4.96 -1.99 -2.34
C ALA A 39 -3.52 -2.09 -2.91
N ALA A 40 -2.95 -3.29 -3.00
CA ALA A 40 -1.65 -3.51 -3.62
C ALA A 40 -1.66 -3.20 -5.13
N ASP A 41 -2.74 -3.53 -5.84
CA ASP A 41 -2.93 -3.18 -7.26
C ASP A 41 -2.84 -1.66 -7.47
N ASP A 42 -3.48 -0.87 -6.60
CA ASP A 42 -3.43 0.59 -6.68
C ASP A 42 -2.04 1.15 -6.31
N VAL A 43 -1.29 0.48 -5.42
CA VAL A 43 0.12 0.82 -5.16
C VAL A 43 0.97 0.54 -6.39
N TYR A 44 0.84 -0.62 -7.02
CA TYR A 44 1.54 -0.96 -8.26
C TYR A 44 1.21 0.04 -9.39
N CYS A 45 -0.07 0.40 -9.53
CA CYS A 45 -0.54 1.33 -10.55
C CYS A 45 -0.32 2.81 -10.20
N HIS A 46 0.25 3.14 -9.04
CA HIS A 46 0.48 4.52 -8.58
C HIS A 46 -0.79 5.39 -8.57
N VAL A 47 -1.91 4.82 -8.13
CA VAL A 47 -3.23 5.49 -8.03
C VAL A 47 -3.84 5.37 -6.63
N THR A 48 -2.98 5.46 -5.61
CA THR A 48 -3.34 5.24 -4.20
C THR A 48 -4.05 6.41 -3.56
N GLY A 49 -3.91 7.61 -4.13
CA GLY A 49 -4.29 8.89 -3.53
C GLY A 49 -3.21 9.47 -2.60
N CYS A 50 -2.08 8.79 -2.40
CA CYS A 50 -0.91 9.32 -1.72
C CYS A 50 0.00 10.01 -2.75
N TYR A 51 0.04 11.34 -2.75
CA TYR A 51 0.79 12.12 -3.75
C TYR A 51 2.28 11.76 -3.77
N GLU A 52 2.90 11.57 -2.60
CA GLU A 52 4.31 11.19 -2.50
C GLU A 52 4.62 9.87 -3.23
N TRP A 53 3.68 8.92 -3.22
CA TRP A 53 3.80 7.66 -3.95
C TRP A 53 3.42 7.84 -5.42
N ASP A 54 2.21 8.34 -5.68
CA ASP A 54 1.63 8.43 -7.01
C ASP A 54 2.47 9.31 -7.97
N SER A 55 3.19 10.30 -7.44
CA SER A 55 4.09 11.16 -8.24
C SER A 55 5.32 10.44 -8.80
N LEU A 56 5.61 9.22 -8.35
CA LEU A 56 6.70 8.39 -8.84
C LEU A 56 6.30 7.48 -10.01
N ASP A 57 5.06 7.56 -10.49
CA ASP A 57 4.59 6.78 -11.65
C ASP A 57 5.54 6.91 -12.85
N GLY A 58 5.88 5.77 -13.45
CA GLY A 58 6.83 5.67 -14.56
C GLY A 58 8.29 5.96 -14.21
N THR A 59 8.65 6.15 -12.93
CA THR A 59 10.03 6.41 -12.48
C THR A 59 10.67 5.26 -11.71
N LEU A 60 9.85 4.34 -11.16
CA LEU A 60 10.31 3.20 -10.39
C LEU A 60 10.24 1.91 -11.23
N ASP A 61 11.33 1.15 -11.21
CA ASP A 61 11.36 -0.24 -11.65
C ASP A 61 11.10 -1.18 -10.47
N ASP A 62 10.65 -2.41 -10.75
CA ASP A 62 10.54 -3.51 -9.77
C ASP A 62 9.60 -3.21 -8.56
N VAL A 63 8.52 -2.47 -8.80
CA VAL A 63 7.46 -2.26 -7.82
C VAL A 63 6.65 -3.57 -7.65
N PRO A 64 6.34 -4.00 -6.41
CA PRO A 64 5.52 -5.18 -6.16
C PRO A 64 4.22 -5.13 -6.95
N ASN A 65 3.95 -6.16 -7.76
CA ASN A 65 2.73 -6.28 -8.55
C ASN A 65 1.62 -7.02 -7.82
N ASP A 66 1.94 -7.74 -6.74
CA ASP A 66 0.97 -8.47 -5.94
C ASP A 66 1.29 -8.42 -4.45
N ILE A 67 0.25 -8.57 -3.62
CA ILE A 67 0.36 -8.55 -2.15
C ILE A 67 1.26 -9.68 -1.60
N ASN A 68 1.48 -10.76 -2.33
CA ASN A 68 2.35 -11.87 -1.92
C ASN A 68 3.85 -11.50 -1.94
N GLU A 69 4.22 -10.40 -2.60
CA GLU A 69 5.58 -9.86 -2.61
C GLU A 69 5.84 -8.93 -1.41
N TRP A 70 4.80 -8.63 -0.62
CA TRP A 70 4.90 -7.78 0.57
C TRP A 70 5.20 -8.63 1.81
N ASP A 71 5.92 -8.04 2.77
CA ASP A 71 6.20 -8.68 4.04
C ASP A 71 4.95 -8.72 4.93
N PHE A 72 4.56 -9.92 5.38
CA PHE A 72 3.51 -10.05 6.37
C PHE A 72 4.03 -9.70 7.77
N VAL A 73 3.47 -8.65 8.36
CA VAL A 73 3.78 -8.21 9.73
C VAL A 73 2.62 -8.54 10.65
N GLN A 74 2.88 -9.32 11.70
CA GLN A 74 1.92 -9.51 12.79
C GLN A 74 1.85 -8.23 13.62
N SER A 75 0.64 -7.66 13.72
CA SER A 75 0.32 -6.70 14.77
C SER A 75 0.07 -7.48 16.06
N PHE A 76 0.91 -7.27 17.09
CA PHE A 76 0.72 -7.82 18.43
C PHE A 76 -0.36 -7.05 19.20
#